data_AF-A0AAU3G1G8-F1
#
_entry.id   AF-A0AAU3G1G8-F1
#
_cell.length_a   1.000
_cell.length_b   1.000
_cell.length_c   1.000
_cell.angle_alpha   90.00
_cell.angle_beta   90.00
_cell.angle_gamma   90.00
#
_symmetry.space_group_name_H-M   'P 1'
#
loop_
_entity.id
_entity.type
_entity.pdbx_description
1 polymer ?
#
loop_
_entity_poly.entity_id
_entity_poly.type
_entity_poly.pdbx_seq_one_letter_code
_entity_poly.pdbx_strand_id
1 'polypeptide(L)'
;MNTRAKRLILPLGGAIVATGMIGATLSTSASAQAKPTPVKSGSLANGTDAKAIAGSWTPSKLKSAKSYLEDSSHSGKLKKSTSKASADGKAGSIAPTGAGGKTAGKSKNVNLPTNVGKVFFQVDGKPYWCSGSSVQSKYRNLVATAGHCVYDTDKNKYVDNFVFIPGYYQGKAPWGVYVGAKVNLHHDFTVYEDYDYDYAFVNVYNGVKQTGEKIVAKSEYDAYKGPKWANDEEITQNEYQKKVDEKGGETADAWSKSTGSETVLPWGTAGGQRVVKEVTKDEYDKAPAADAKVNYAKAPGKTATEIVDEVTYNKYTGPGYKKIVDSAYTITHYYVKYWVKKTTTVKYYKTVFHIKTFVDAGRLGDNVGGQGFTWNRSTKAKQFSFGYPTSAHLDGNKAYTGETMKWCYGQTAAAPAVPKYKAEEQLAIKCAFTPGATGGPFLIEYKSSKRTGYLNGVVSLTLDTDGNGRYDHITTPYFNSDTYGIYKYSANLWTGKLTTS
;
A
#
# COMPACT_ATOMS: atom_id res chain seq x y z
N MET A 1 42.12 -12.14 11.28
CA MET A 1 42.03 -13.23 12.26
C MET A 1 40.99 -12.84 13.28
N ASN A 2 39.84 -13.49 13.29
CA ASN A 2 38.93 -13.63 14.43
C ASN A 2 37.97 -14.78 14.13
N THR A 3 37.81 -15.65 15.10
CA THR A 3 37.60 -17.09 14.96
C THR A 3 36.11 -17.45 14.89
N ARG A 4 35.72 -18.27 13.91
CA ARG A 4 34.37 -18.86 13.79
C ARG A 4 34.12 -19.81 14.98
N ALA A 5 33.16 -19.48 15.84
CA ALA A 5 32.65 -20.40 16.84
C ALA A 5 31.67 -21.41 16.19
N LYS A 6 32.08 -22.67 16.08
CA LYS A 6 31.22 -23.81 15.74
C LYS A 6 30.32 -24.12 16.94
N ARG A 7 29.00 -24.05 16.78
CA ARG A 7 28.05 -24.58 17.78
C ARG A 7 27.89 -26.09 17.59
N LEU A 8 28.29 -26.86 18.61
CA LEU A 8 28.00 -28.28 18.74
C LEU A 8 26.48 -28.50 18.92
N ILE A 9 25.94 -29.46 18.20
CA ILE A 9 24.58 -29.98 18.38
C ILE A 9 24.69 -31.22 19.29
N LEU A 10 24.04 -31.20 20.45
CA LEU A 10 23.83 -32.36 21.32
C LEU A 10 22.66 -33.19 20.77
N PRO A 11 22.79 -34.51 20.56
CA PRO A 11 21.66 -35.37 20.28
C PRO A 11 21.02 -35.81 21.61
N LEU A 12 19.82 -35.33 21.92
CA LEU A 12 18.99 -35.94 22.96
C LEU A 12 18.38 -37.21 22.37
N GLY A 13 18.81 -38.36 22.89
CA GLY A 13 18.34 -39.69 22.53
C GLY A 13 16.85 -39.87 22.85
N GLY A 14 16.12 -40.41 21.87
CA GLY A 14 14.74 -40.83 22.03
C GLY A 14 14.67 -42.20 22.71
N ALA A 15 13.85 -42.30 23.76
CA ALA A 15 13.38 -43.57 24.30
C ALA A 15 12.10 -43.97 23.55
N ILE A 16 12.11 -45.18 22.99
CA ILE A 16 10.97 -45.85 22.37
C ILE A 16 10.15 -46.49 23.49
N VAL A 17 8.85 -46.18 23.58
CA VAL A 17 7.86 -47.05 24.23
C VAL A 17 6.67 -47.20 23.28
N ALA A 18 6.51 -48.39 22.75
CA ALA A 18 5.30 -48.83 22.07
C ALA A 18 4.29 -49.31 23.13
N THR A 19 3.01 -48.99 22.95
CA THR A 19 1.84 -49.90 22.90
C THR A 19 0.56 -49.09 23.22
N GLY A 20 -0.47 -49.21 22.37
CA GLY A 20 -1.83 -48.75 22.68
C GLY A 20 -2.58 -48.21 21.47
N MET A 21 -3.18 -49.10 20.67
CA MET A 21 -4.19 -48.71 19.67
C MET A 21 -5.48 -48.32 20.38
N ILE A 22 -5.88 -47.05 20.29
CA ILE A 22 -7.28 -46.61 20.43
C ILE A 22 -7.52 -45.59 19.32
N GLY A 23 -8.57 -45.83 18.52
CA GLY A 23 -8.95 -45.03 17.37
C GLY A 23 -9.16 -43.56 17.73
N ALA A 24 -8.27 -42.71 17.22
CA ALA A 24 -8.49 -41.27 17.12
C ALA A 24 -8.60 -40.93 15.64
N THR A 25 -9.68 -40.26 15.28
CA THR A 25 -9.89 -39.61 13.98
C THR A 25 -8.58 -38.98 13.49
N LEU A 26 -8.11 -39.36 12.29
CA LEU A 26 -7.04 -38.64 11.60
C LEU A 26 -7.53 -37.24 11.22
N SER A 27 -7.54 -36.32 12.19
CA SER A 27 -7.33 -34.93 11.89
C SER A 27 -5.89 -34.83 11.39
N THR A 28 -5.70 -34.75 10.08
CA THR A 28 -4.42 -34.35 9.49
C THR A 28 -4.14 -32.92 9.93
N SER A 29 -3.60 -32.75 11.13
CA SER A 29 -2.88 -31.55 11.50
C SER A 29 -1.73 -31.46 10.51
N ALA A 30 -1.89 -30.58 9.52
CA ALA A 30 -0.84 -30.25 8.58
C ALA A 30 0.40 -29.93 9.43
N SER A 31 1.42 -30.79 9.37
CA SER A 31 2.63 -30.61 10.13
C SER A 31 3.17 -29.24 9.77
N ALA A 32 3.16 -28.29 10.71
CA ALA A 32 3.71 -26.97 10.48
C ALA A 32 5.20 -27.18 10.19
N GLN A 33 5.60 -27.06 8.93
CA GLN A 33 6.99 -27.22 8.53
C GLN A 33 7.82 -26.20 9.31
N ALA A 34 8.73 -26.68 10.15
CA ALA A 34 9.62 -25.83 10.91
C ALA A 34 10.34 -24.88 9.95
N LYS A 35 10.33 -23.60 10.29
CA LYS A 35 10.91 -22.54 9.47
C LYS A 35 12.43 -22.69 9.48
N PRO A 36 13.09 -22.94 8.33
CA PRO A 36 14.53 -23.07 8.30
C PRO A 36 15.20 -21.70 8.47
N THR A 37 16.35 -21.66 9.14
CA THR A 37 17.29 -20.53 9.02
C THR A 37 17.81 -20.50 7.58
N PRO A 38 17.96 -19.33 6.93
CA PRO A 38 17.81 -17.96 7.43
C PRO A 38 16.47 -17.28 7.06
N VAL A 39 15.36 -18.02 6.99
CA VAL A 39 14.06 -17.40 6.64
C VAL A 39 13.65 -16.41 7.74
N LYS A 40 13.14 -15.23 7.36
CA LYS A 40 12.28 -14.33 8.17
C LYS A 40 10.89 -14.30 7.53
N SER A 41 9.83 -14.58 8.30
CA SER A 41 8.46 -14.63 7.77
C SER A 41 7.55 -13.65 8.48
N GLY A 42 6.54 -13.15 7.76
CA GLY A 42 5.52 -12.24 8.26
C GLY A 42 4.15 -12.53 7.66
N SER A 43 3.11 -12.04 8.33
CA SER A 43 1.74 -12.03 7.82
C SER A 43 1.44 -10.67 7.19
N LEU A 44 0.96 -10.67 5.95
CA LEU A 44 0.54 -9.45 5.23
C LEU A 44 -0.98 -9.22 5.35
N ALA A 45 -1.77 -10.30 5.30
CA ALA A 45 -3.21 -10.25 5.47
C ALA A 45 -3.76 -11.62 5.88
N ASN A 46 -4.83 -11.62 6.67
CA ASN A 46 -5.69 -12.79 6.83
C ASN A 46 -6.79 -12.82 5.73
N GLY A 47 -7.56 -13.90 5.66
CA GLY A 47 -8.57 -14.08 4.61
C GLY A 47 -9.72 -13.06 4.66
N THR A 48 -10.06 -12.54 5.85
CA THR A 48 -11.09 -11.52 6.02
C THR A 48 -10.62 -10.17 5.45
N ASP A 49 -9.41 -9.75 5.85
CA ASP A 49 -8.83 -8.47 5.43
C ASP A 49 -8.48 -8.46 3.94
N ALA A 50 -8.15 -9.63 3.37
CA ALA A 50 -7.78 -9.74 1.97
C ALA A 50 -8.87 -9.23 1.01
N LYS A 51 -10.16 -9.39 1.33
CA LYS A 51 -11.25 -8.81 0.50
C LYS A 51 -11.23 -7.28 0.54
N ALA A 52 -11.10 -6.71 1.74
CA ALA A 52 -11.02 -5.27 1.92
C ALA A 52 -9.80 -4.69 1.20
N ILE A 53 -8.65 -5.35 1.31
CA ILE A 53 -7.42 -4.97 0.60
C ILE A 53 -7.63 -4.99 -0.92
N ALA A 54 -8.12 -6.10 -1.46
CA ALA A 54 -8.32 -6.26 -2.91
C ALA A 54 -9.25 -5.18 -3.49
N GLY A 55 -10.26 -4.79 -2.73
CA GLY A 55 -11.20 -3.77 -3.15
C GLY A 55 -10.77 -2.33 -2.90
N SER A 56 -9.86 -2.10 -1.94
CA SER A 56 -9.23 -0.80 -1.75
C SER A 56 -8.37 -0.39 -2.95
N TRP A 57 -7.86 -1.36 -3.72
CA TRP A 57 -7.09 -1.15 -4.95
C TRP A 57 -8.02 -0.90 -6.14
N THR A 58 -8.56 0.30 -6.21
CA THR A 58 -9.36 0.76 -7.35
C THR A 58 -8.46 1.08 -8.56
N PRO A 59 -8.99 1.08 -9.80
CA PRO A 59 -8.23 1.50 -10.98
C PRO A 59 -7.60 2.89 -10.85
N SER A 60 -8.28 3.83 -10.16
CA SER A 60 -7.76 5.16 -9.86
C SER A 60 -6.55 5.09 -8.92
N LYS A 61 -6.67 4.37 -7.79
CA LYS A 61 -5.58 4.20 -6.81
C LYS A 61 -4.37 3.50 -7.43
N LEU A 62 -4.59 2.51 -8.30
CA LEU A 62 -3.53 1.83 -9.04
C LEU A 62 -2.78 2.77 -10.00
N LYS A 63 -3.49 3.70 -10.64
CA LYS A 63 -2.88 4.70 -11.52
C LYS A 63 -2.16 5.81 -10.76
N SER A 64 -2.62 6.17 -9.57
CA SER A 64 -2.00 7.21 -8.73
C SER A 64 -0.79 6.72 -7.93
N ALA A 65 -0.58 5.40 -7.84
CA ALA A 65 0.54 4.83 -7.12
C ALA A 65 1.88 5.22 -7.75
N LYS A 66 2.88 5.54 -6.91
CA LYS A 66 4.24 5.92 -7.35
C LYS A 66 5.20 4.74 -7.22
N SER A 67 6.34 4.78 -7.90
CA SER A 67 7.40 3.81 -7.63
C SER A 67 7.84 3.92 -6.17
N TYR A 68 8.03 2.78 -5.51
CA TYR A 68 8.56 2.75 -4.15
C TYR A 68 10.07 3.01 -4.15
N LEU A 69 10.55 3.72 -3.12
CA LEU A 69 11.96 4.02 -2.86
C LEU A 69 12.71 4.50 -4.11
N GLU A 70 12.50 5.76 -4.51
CA GLU A 70 13.37 6.42 -5.50
C GLU A 70 14.85 6.42 -5.06
N ASP A 71 15.09 6.23 -3.76
CA ASP A 71 16.40 6.09 -3.16
C ASP A 71 17.03 4.71 -3.36
N SER A 72 16.31 3.64 -3.75
CA SER A 72 16.89 2.35 -4.23
C SER A 72 17.62 2.49 -5.57
N SER A 73 18.25 3.65 -5.76
CA SER A 73 19.07 4.06 -6.85
C SER A 73 20.32 4.75 -6.32
N HIS A 74 21.41 4.68 -7.08
CA HIS A 74 22.65 5.32 -6.68
C HIS A 74 23.39 5.86 -7.91
N SER A 75 23.98 7.04 -7.77
CA SER A 75 24.78 7.68 -8.83
C SER A 75 26.14 8.05 -8.30
N GLY A 76 27.15 7.90 -9.15
CA GLY A 76 28.50 8.34 -8.90
C GLY A 76 29.51 7.47 -9.64
N LYS A 77 30.79 7.85 -9.55
CA LYS A 77 31.89 7.00 -10.03
C LYS A 77 32.07 5.81 -9.09
N LEU A 78 31.23 4.79 -9.26
CA LEU A 78 31.18 3.66 -8.36
C LEU A 78 32.41 2.76 -8.53
N LYS A 79 32.96 2.32 -7.40
CA LYS A 79 34.12 1.43 -7.39
C LYS A 79 33.68 -0.01 -7.58
N LYS A 80 34.53 -0.79 -8.24
CA LYS A 80 34.36 -2.24 -8.33
C LYS A 80 34.34 -2.84 -6.93
N SER A 81 33.40 -3.75 -6.69
CA SER A 81 33.36 -4.47 -5.41
C SER A 81 34.61 -5.33 -5.20
N THR A 82 35.09 -5.35 -3.96
CA THR A 82 36.14 -6.27 -3.49
C THR A 82 35.59 -7.63 -3.11
N SER A 83 34.32 -7.68 -2.70
CA SER A 83 33.55 -8.89 -2.38
C SER A 83 32.98 -9.46 -3.69
N LYS A 84 32.81 -10.78 -3.77
CA LYS A 84 32.31 -11.45 -4.97
C LYS A 84 31.21 -12.43 -4.60
N ALA A 85 30.05 -12.29 -5.25
CA ALA A 85 29.07 -13.36 -5.28
C ALA A 85 29.72 -14.69 -5.63
N SER A 86 29.41 -15.70 -4.83
CA SER A 86 29.94 -17.04 -5.03
C SER A 86 28.87 -18.09 -4.71
N ALA A 87 28.91 -19.19 -5.46
CA ALA A 87 28.10 -20.36 -5.17
C ALA A 87 28.57 -20.97 -3.84
N ASP A 88 27.62 -21.25 -2.96
CA ASP A 88 27.84 -21.91 -1.67
C ASP A 88 27.55 -23.43 -1.73
N GLY A 89 27.21 -23.93 -2.91
CA GLY A 89 26.81 -25.31 -3.14
C GLY A 89 26.64 -25.65 -4.62
N LYS A 90 26.04 -26.81 -4.90
CA LYS A 90 25.79 -27.25 -6.28
C LYS A 90 24.71 -26.40 -6.92
N ALA A 91 24.92 -26.05 -8.20
CA ALA A 91 23.91 -25.43 -9.04
C ALA A 91 22.67 -26.32 -9.16
N GLY A 92 21.48 -25.72 -9.15
CA GLY A 92 20.24 -26.45 -9.33
C GLY A 92 19.13 -25.63 -9.97
N SER A 93 18.07 -26.32 -10.39
CA SER A 93 16.91 -25.69 -11.02
C SER A 93 15.62 -26.46 -10.77
N ILE A 94 14.51 -25.73 -10.77
CA ILE A 94 13.14 -26.21 -10.77
C ILE A 94 12.48 -25.71 -12.05
N ALA A 95 11.89 -26.62 -12.81
CA ALA A 95 11.28 -26.31 -14.11
C ALA A 95 10.10 -25.32 -13.97
N PRO A 96 9.91 -24.41 -14.94
CA PRO A 96 8.72 -23.54 -14.98
C PRO A 96 7.43 -24.35 -15.13
N THR A 97 6.32 -23.76 -14.68
CA THR A 97 4.97 -24.31 -14.89
C THR A 97 4.19 -23.47 -15.88
N GLY A 98 3.57 -24.12 -16.86
CA GLY A 98 2.63 -23.46 -17.78
C GLY A 98 1.32 -23.08 -17.09
N ALA A 99 0.58 -22.18 -17.74
CA ALA A 99 -0.81 -21.89 -17.39
C ALA A 99 -1.70 -23.14 -17.62
N GLY A 100 -2.72 -23.34 -16.79
CA GLY A 100 -3.57 -24.54 -16.74
C GLY A 100 -4.60 -24.67 -17.87
N GLY A 101 -4.28 -24.23 -19.08
CA GLY A 101 -5.13 -24.39 -20.28
C GLY A 101 -6.26 -23.37 -20.46
N LYS A 102 -6.95 -22.96 -19.38
CA LYS A 102 -7.97 -21.89 -19.42
C LYS A 102 -7.43 -20.59 -18.82
N THR A 103 -6.90 -19.69 -19.65
CA THR A 103 -6.41 -18.38 -19.18
C THR A 103 -7.57 -17.43 -18.89
N ALA A 104 -7.65 -16.88 -17.67
CA ALA A 104 -8.73 -15.97 -17.27
C ALA A 104 -8.67 -14.55 -17.87
N GLY A 105 -7.72 -14.22 -18.74
CA GLY A 105 -7.53 -12.85 -19.24
C GLY A 105 -6.66 -12.73 -20.49
N LYS A 106 -6.72 -11.55 -21.14
CA LYS A 106 -5.88 -11.17 -22.29
C LYS A 106 -4.91 -10.05 -21.88
N SER A 107 -3.63 -10.18 -22.25
CA SER A 107 -2.62 -9.13 -22.02
C SER A 107 -2.63 -8.07 -23.10
N LYS A 108 -2.33 -6.82 -22.74
CA LYS A 108 -1.88 -5.80 -23.70
C LYS A 108 -0.36 -5.76 -23.87
N ASN A 109 0.39 -6.46 -23.00
CA ASN A 109 1.82 -6.70 -23.18
C ASN A 109 2.00 -7.83 -24.20
N VAL A 110 1.97 -7.49 -25.49
CA VAL A 110 2.13 -8.46 -26.59
C VAL A 110 3.56 -9.00 -26.57
N ASN A 111 3.71 -10.34 -26.67
CA ASN A 111 5.01 -11.05 -26.65
C ASN A 111 5.85 -10.91 -25.37
N LEU A 112 5.28 -10.42 -24.28
CA LEU A 112 5.92 -10.32 -22.97
C LEU A 112 5.35 -11.36 -21.99
N PRO A 113 6.10 -11.69 -20.93
CA PRO A 113 5.66 -12.71 -19.97
C PRO A 113 4.39 -12.32 -19.22
N THR A 114 3.41 -13.24 -19.20
CA THR A 114 2.11 -13.02 -18.53
C THR A 114 2.18 -13.21 -17.02
N ASN A 115 3.18 -13.96 -16.55
CA ASN A 115 3.47 -14.21 -15.14
C ASN A 115 4.27 -13.07 -14.49
N VAL A 116 4.70 -12.05 -15.23
CA VAL A 116 5.32 -10.83 -14.68
C VAL A 116 4.27 -9.73 -14.56
N GLY A 117 4.34 -8.94 -13.50
CA GLY A 117 3.36 -7.90 -13.21
C GLY A 117 3.88 -6.84 -12.26
N LYS A 118 2.96 -6.01 -11.78
CA LYS A 118 3.24 -5.04 -10.72
C LYS A 118 2.83 -5.59 -9.36
N VAL A 119 3.61 -5.28 -8.35
CA VAL A 119 3.20 -5.38 -6.95
C VAL A 119 2.81 -3.98 -6.49
N PHE A 120 1.69 -3.85 -5.77
CA PHE A 120 1.21 -2.60 -5.19
C PHE A 120 1.07 -2.79 -3.69
N PHE A 121 1.40 -1.76 -2.93
CA PHE A 121 1.34 -1.78 -1.47
C PHE A 121 1.27 -0.35 -0.94
N GLN A 122 1.11 -0.20 0.37
CA GLN A 122 1.09 1.09 1.04
C GLN A 122 2.17 1.18 2.10
N VAL A 123 2.75 2.38 2.21
CA VAL A 123 3.63 2.78 3.31
C VAL A 123 3.12 4.10 3.83
N ASP A 124 2.85 4.18 5.14
CA ASP A 124 2.20 5.32 5.81
C ASP A 124 0.92 5.79 5.09
N GLY A 125 0.10 4.84 4.65
CA GLY A 125 -1.14 5.11 3.93
C GLY A 125 -0.97 5.56 2.46
N LYS A 126 0.26 5.85 1.99
CA LYS A 126 0.52 6.27 0.61
C LYS A 126 0.71 5.07 -0.32
N PRO A 127 0.11 5.06 -1.52
CA PRO A 127 0.21 3.92 -2.44
C PRO A 127 1.51 3.95 -3.25
N TYR A 128 2.20 2.82 -3.25
CA TYR A 128 3.41 2.59 -4.02
C TYR A 128 3.33 1.31 -4.85
N TRP A 129 4.31 1.14 -5.74
CA TRP A 129 4.46 -0.09 -6.50
C TRP A 129 5.92 -0.42 -6.81
N CYS A 130 6.14 -1.72 -7.01
CA CYS A 130 7.33 -2.31 -7.63
C CYS A 130 6.89 -3.30 -8.73
N SER A 131 7.82 -4.06 -9.24
CA SER A 131 7.60 -5.19 -10.14
C SER A 131 7.71 -6.53 -9.40
N GLY A 132 7.16 -7.59 -10.01
CA GLY A 132 7.23 -8.94 -9.45
C GLY A 132 6.86 -10.00 -10.48
N SER A 133 7.10 -11.26 -10.13
CA SER A 133 6.78 -12.39 -11.00
C SER A 133 6.17 -13.55 -10.23
N SER A 134 5.19 -14.22 -10.83
CA SER A 134 4.76 -15.53 -10.37
C SER A 134 5.87 -16.55 -10.59
N VAL A 135 6.10 -17.39 -9.58
CA VAL A 135 7.10 -18.45 -9.58
C VAL A 135 6.39 -19.78 -9.35
N GLN A 136 6.95 -20.85 -9.90
CA GLN A 136 6.48 -22.21 -9.67
C GLN A 136 6.37 -22.49 -8.16
N SER A 137 5.27 -23.10 -7.75
CA SER A 137 5.07 -23.57 -6.38
C SER A 137 4.03 -24.68 -6.31
N LYS A 138 4.04 -25.45 -5.22
CA LYS A 138 3.10 -26.56 -4.99
C LYS A 138 1.64 -26.11 -5.07
N TYR A 139 1.34 -24.95 -4.49
CA TYR A 139 -0.03 -24.40 -4.41
C TYR A 139 -0.33 -23.32 -5.45
N ARG A 140 0.59 -23.07 -6.40
CA ARG A 140 0.41 -22.11 -7.50
C ARG A 140 0.06 -20.69 -7.01
N ASN A 141 0.69 -20.27 -5.93
CA ASN A 141 0.36 -19.05 -5.18
C ASN A 141 1.61 -18.24 -4.77
N LEU A 142 2.73 -18.39 -5.48
CA LEU A 142 3.99 -17.76 -5.09
C LEU A 142 4.38 -16.62 -6.04
N VAL A 143 4.79 -15.50 -5.47
CA VAL A 143 5.32 -14.32 -6.16
C VAL A 143 6.73 -14.05 -5.64
N ALA A 144 7.67 -13.78 -6.54
CA ALA A 144 8.98 -13.23 -6.21
C ALA A 144 9.01 -11.73 -6.51
N THR A 145 9.66 -10.98 -5.62
CA THR A 145 9.89 -9.53 -5.71
C THR A 145 11.12 -9.15 -4.88
N ALA A 146 11.47 -7.87 -4.78
CA ALA A 146 12.58 -7.41 -3.95
C ALA A 146 12.18 -7.37 -2.47
N GLY A 147 13.16 -7.48 -1.57
CA GLY A 147 12.95 -7.42 -0.13
C GLY A 147 12.36 -6.07 0.31
N HIS A 148 12.92 -4.98 -0.21
CA HIS A 148 12.44 -3.64 0.10
C HIS A 148 11.01 -3.40 -0.38
N CYS A 149 10.54 -4.09 -1.44
CA CYS A 149 9.15 -3.97 -1.92
C CYS A 149 8.10 -4.59 -0.99
N VAL A 150 8.52 -5.27 0.07
CA VAL A 150 7.63 -5.90 1.06
C VAL A 150 7.94 -5.52 2.50
N TYR A 151 9.09 -4.88 2.73
CA TYR A 151 9.59 -4.58 4.06
C TYR A 151 10.36 -3.25 4.07
N ASP A 152 9.92 -2.34 4.92
CA ASP A 152 10.56 -1.06 5.21
C ASP A 152 11.60 -1.30 6.32
N THR A 153 12.88 -1.30 5.95
CA THR A 153 14.00 -1.56 6.87
C THR A 153 14.16 -0.44 7.89
N ASP A 154 13.97 0.81 7.48
CA ASP A 154 14.13 1.99 8.35
C ASP A 154 13.10 1.98 9.50
N LYS A 155 11.90 1.47 9.23
CA LYS A 155 10.83 1.33 10.23
C LYS A 155 10.67 -0.07 10.79
N ASN A 156 11.49 -1.03 10.35
CA ASN A 156 11.43 -2.43 10.77
C ASN A 156 10.02 -3.04 10.60
N LYS A 157 9.29 -2.66 9.53
CA LYS A 157 7.85 -2.98 9.33
C LYS A 157 7.57 -3.57 7.94
N TYR A 158 6.68 -4.55 7.87
CA TYR A 158 6.10 -4.99 6.59
C TYR A 158 5.22 -3.91 5.97
N VAL A 159 5.16 -3.89 4.64
CA VAL A 159 4.26 -2.99 3.90
C VAL A 159 2.79 -3.38 4.12
N ASP A 160 1.91 -2.39 4.05
CA ASP A 160 0.47 -2.60 4.21
C ASP A 160 -0.21 -2.88 2.85
N ASN A 161 -1.32 -3.61 2.86
CA ASN A 161 -2.21 -3.78 1.70
C ASN A 161 -1.53 -4.30 0.41
N PHE A 162 -0.56 -5.21 0.54
CA PHE A 162 0.18 -5.77 -0.59
C PHE A 162 -0.72 -6.58 -1.56
N VAL A 163 -0.63 -6.28 -2.86
CA VAL A 163 -1.25 -7.06 -3.93
C VAL A 163 -0.31 -7.25 -5.12
N PHE A 164 -0.41 -8.40 -5.79
CA PHE A 164 0.24 -8.66 -7.07
C PHE A 164 -0.80 -8.65 -8.20
N ILE A 165 -0.49 -7.94 -9.29
CA ILE A 165 -1.33 -7.87 -10.48
C ILE A 165 -0.50 -8.31 -11.70
N PRO A 166 -0.60 -9.59 -12.12
CA PRO A 166 0.12 -10.09 -13.28
C PRO A 166 -0.35 -9.38 -14.56
N GLY A 167 0.61 -9.04 -15.42
CA GLY A 167 0.45 -8.28 -16.65
C GLY A 167 -0.45 -7.05 -16.54
N TYR A 168 -0.31 -6.32 -15.44
CA TYR A 168 -0.92 -5.00 -15.21
C TYR A 168 -0.73 -4.07 -16.42
N TYR A 169 -1.77 -3.30 -16.73
CA TYR A 169 -1.77 -2.25 -17.75
C TYR A 169 -2.79 -1.15 -17.43
N GLN A 170 -2.33 0.08 -17.18
CA GLN A 170 -3.17 1.28 -17.02
C GLN A 170 -4.41 1.10 -16.10
N GLY A 171 -4.20 0.61 -14.88
CA GLY A 171 -5.27 0.37 -13.89
C GLY A 171 -6.05 -0.92 -14.10
N LYS A 172 -5.70 -1.73 -15.11
CA LYS A 172 -6.37 -3.01 -15.39
C LYS A 172 -5.64 -4.18 -14.71
N ALA A 173 -6.45 -5.09 -14.16
CA ALA A 173 -6.01 -6.36 -13.57
C ALA A 173 -6.54 -7.56 -14.39
N PRO A 174 -5.97 -7.83 -15.58
CA PRO A 174 -6.53 -8.79 -16.54
C PRO A 174 -6.74 -10.21 -15.99
N TRP A 175 -5.87 -10.68 -15.10
CA TRP A 175 -6.02 -11.99 -14.44
C TRP A 175 -6.40 -11.89 -12.96
N GLY A 176 -6.94 -10.74 -12.54
CA GLY A 176 -7.34 -10.49 -11.16
C GLY A 176 -6.26 -9.88 -10.29
N VAL A 177 -6.67 -9.51 -9.07
CA VAL A 177 -5.83 -8.95 -8.01
C VAL A 177 -5.53 -10.06 -7.01
N TYR A 178 -4.26 -10.32 -6.73
CA TYR A 178 -3.81 -11.39 -5.84
C TYR A 178 -3.25 -10.78 -4.56
N VAL A 179 -3.98 -10.91 -3.45
CA VAL A 179 -3.59 -10.31 -2.18
C VAL A 179 -2.50 -11.11 -1.48
N GLY A 180 -1.48 -10.43 -0.97
CA GLY A 180 -0.42 -11.05 -0.18
C GLY A 180 -0.96 -11.57 1.15
N ALA A 181 -0.66 -12.83 1.47
CA ALA A 181 -1.04 -13.46 2.73
C ALA A 181 0.16 -13.56 3.66
N LYS A 182 1.27 -14.13 3.16
CA LYS A 182 2.51 -14.35 3.90
C LYS A 182 3.69 -13.89 3.08
N VAL A 183 4.70 -13.35 3.75
CA VAL A 183 5.97 -12.95 3.15
C VAL A 183 7.10 -13.74 3.79
N ASN A 184 8.11 -14.09 2.98
CA ASN A 184 9.30 -14.80 3.40
C ASN A 184 10.53 -14.10 2.78
N LEU A 185 11.42 -13.65 3.67
CA LEU A 185 12.61 -12.85 3.41
C LEU A 185 13.84 -13.57 3.94
N HIS A 186 15.02 -13.09 3.56
CA HIS A 186 16.26 -13.44 4.23
C HIS A 186 16.39 -12.68 5.56
N HIS A 187 16.88 -13.36 6.60
CA HIS A 187 17.11 -12.77 7.92
C HIS A 187 18.02 -11.54 7.83
N ASP A 188 19.14 -11.65 7.11
CA ASP A 188 20.16 -10.59 7.07
C ASP A 188 19.69 -9.33 6.35
N PHE A 189 18.78 -9.45 5.38
CA PHE A 189 18.10 -8.28 4.83
C PHE A 189 17.27 -7.56 5.90
N THR A 190 16.49 -8.30 6.69
CA THR A 190 15.60 -7.70 7.70
C THR A 190 16.29 -7.21 8.97
N VAL A 191 17.47 -7.73 9.29
CA VAL A 191 18.17 -7.45 10.55
C VAL A 191 19.42 -6.62 10.36
N TYR A 192 20.16 -6.86 9.27
CA TYR A 192 21.40 -6.16 8.96
C TYR A 192 21.27 -5.22 7.77
N GLU A 193 20.07 -5.09 7.18
CA GLU A 193 19.80 -4.23 6.01
C GLU A 193 20.75 -4.55 4.86
N ASP A 194 21.09 -5.83 4.73
CA ASP A 194 22.04 -6.32 3.74
C ASP A 194 21.32 -6.54 2.41
N TYR A 195 21.52 -5.62 1.45
CA TYR A 195 20.88 -5.71 0.14
C TYR A 195 21.46 -6.81 -0.74
N ASP A 196 22.57 -7.46 -0.37
CA ASP A 196 22.97 -8.70 -1.06
C ASP A 196 21.90 -9.80 -0.91
N TYR A 197 20.97 -9.63 0.03
CA TYR A 197 19.79 -10.47 0.23
C TYR A 197 18.45 -9.76 -0.02
N ASP A 198 18.44 -8.70 -0.85
CA ASP A 198 17.23 -7.91 -1.20
C ASP A 198 16.28 -8.67 -2.15
N TYR A 199 15.69 -9.75 -1.66
CA TYR A 199 14.69 -10.56 -2.35
C TYR A 199 13.64 -11.08 -1.37
N ALA A 200 12.44 -11.30 -1.89
CA ALA A 200 11.32 -11.82 -1.13
C ALA A 200 10.47 -12.80 -1.93
N PHE A 201 9.87 -13.75 -1.21
CA PHE A 201 8.84 -14.65 -1.70
C PHE A 201 7.53 -14.42 -0.95
N VAL A 202 6.51 -14.01 -1.68
CA VAL A 202 5.17 -13.71 -1.15
C VAL A 202 4.19 -14.78 -1.58
N ASN A 203 3.57 -15.43 -0.60
CA ASN A 203 2.43 -16.30 -0.85
C ASN A 203 1.15 -15.46 -0.91
N VAL A 204 0.40 -15.59 -2.00
CA VAL A 204 -0.85 -14.85 -2.23
C VAL A 204 -2.08 -15.73 -2.04
N TYR A 205 -3.22 -15.12 -1.82
CA TYR A 205 -4.52 -15.78 -1.95
C TYR A 205 -4.87 -16.07 -3.42
N ASN A 206 -5.97 -16.81 -3.67
CA ASN A 206 -6.58 -16.83 -5.01
C ASN A 206 -6.95 -15.42 -5.45
N GLY A 207 -6.85 -15.18 -6.76
CA GLY A 207 -7.12 -13.87 -7.32
C GLY A 207 -8.59 -13.52 -7.22
N VAL A 208 -8.89 -12.23 -7.17
CA VAL A 208 -10.26 -11.72 -7.27
C VAL A 208 -10.37 -10.71 -8.40
N LYS A 209 -11.52 -10.70 -9.07
CA LYS A 209 -11.89 -9.68 -10.05
C LYS A 209 -13.02 -8.84 -9.48
N GLN A 210 -12.81 -7.53 -9.42
CA GLN A 210 -13.87 -6.58 -9.09
C GLN A 210 -14.90 -6.60 -10.23
N THR A 211 -16.14 -6.97 -9.95
CA THR A 211 -17.21 -7.10 -10.95
C THR A 211 -18.12 -5.89 -11.03
N GLY A 212 -18.18 -5.10 -9.97
CA GLY A 212 -19.01 -3.92 -9.95
C GLY A 212 -19.33 -3.48 -8.54
N GLU A 213 -20.50 -2.88 -8.41
CA GLU A 213 -21.04 -2.30 -7.21
C GLU A 213 -22.49 -2.73 -7.09
N LYS A 214 -22.93 -2.98 -5.85
CA LYS A 214 -24.30 -3.38 -5.55
C LYS A 214 -24.82 -2.49 -4.43
N ILE A 215 -26.00 -1.94 -4.63
CA ILE A 215 -26.75 -1.28 -3.56
C ILE A 215 -27.41 -2.36 -2.72
N VAL A 216 -27.26 -2.26 -1.40
CA VAL A 216 -27.73 -3.29 -0.46
C VAL A 216 -28.49 -2.66 0.70
N ALA A 217 -29.25 -3.48 1.41
CA ALA A 217 -29.89 -3.04 2.65
C ALA A 217 -28.84 -2.76 3.73
N LYS A 218 -29.17 -1.92 4.72
CA LYS A 218 -28.27 -1.60 5.85
C LYS A 218 -27.75 -2.85 6.58
N SER A 219 -28.58 -3.88 6.74
CA SER A 219 -28.17 -5.14 7.41
C SER A 219 -27.10 -5.89 6.62
N GLU A 220 -27.24 -6.01 5.31
CA GLU A 220 -26.23 -6.60 4.42
C GLU A 220 -24.97 -5.73 4.39
N TYR A 221 -25.12 -4.40 4.35
CA TYR A 221 -24.01 -3.45 4.45
C TYR A 221 -23.22 -3.63 5.74
N ASP A 222 -23.87 -3.69 6.90
CA ASP A 222 -23.22 -3.82 8.21
C ASP A 222 -22.48 -5.16 8.33
N ALA A 223 -23.08 -6.25 7.82
CA ALA A 223 -22.49 -7.58 7.78
C ALA A 223 -21.31 -7.68 6.78
N TYR A 224 -21.32 -6.90 5.70
CA TYR A 224 -20.31 -6.96 4.65
C TYR A 224 -18.93 -6.53 5.16
N LYS A 225 -17.92 -7.37 4.91
CA LYS A 225 -16.52 -7.19 5.35
C LYS A 225 -15.60 -6.66 4.25
N GLY A 226 -16.09 -6.52 3.02
CA GLY A 226 -15.33 -5.90 1.93
C GLY A 226 -15.52 -4.37 1.88
N PRO A 227 -15.04 -3.71 0.82
CA PRO A 227 -15.21 -2.28 0.66
C PRO A 227 -16.67 -1.91 0.50
N LYS A 228 -17.08 -0.92 1.28
CA LYS A 228 -18.44 -0.43 1.35
C LYS A 228 -18.44 1.07 1.69
N TRP A 229 -19.41 1.80 1.19
CA TRP A 229 -19.61 3.21 1.50
C TRP A 229 -21.09 3.56 1.49
N ALA A 230 -21.43 4.68 2.12
CA ALA A 230 -22.78 5.20 2.20
C ALA A 230 -22.80 6.63 1.65
N ASN A 231 -23.82 6.93 0.86
CA ASN A 231 -24.05 8.27 0.32
C ASN A 231 -25.44 8.74 0.74
N ASP A 232 -25.56 10.00 1.14
CA ASP A 232 -26.86 10.60 1.43
C ASP A 232 -27.41 11.25 0.15
N GLU A 233 -28.58 10.80 -0.27
CA GLU A 233 -29.33 11.34 -1.40
C GLU A 233 -30.50 12.17 -0.86
N GLU A 234 -30.62 13.42 -1.32
CA GLU A 234 -31.74 14.29 -0.95
C GLU A 234 -33.05 13.71 -1.51
N ILE A 235 -34.08 13.63 -0.67
CA ILE A 235 -35.43 13.15 -1.02
C ILE A 235 -36.45 14.25 -0.77
N THR A 236 -37.62 14.11 -1.37
CA THR A 236 -38.72 15.05 -1.11
C THR A 236 -39.33 14.81 0.27
N GLN A 237 -39.99 15.84 0.81
CA GLN A 237 -40.73 15.73 2.08
C GLN A 237 -41.80 14.63 2.04
N ASN A 238 -42.47 14.46 0.89
CA ASN A 238 -43.50 13.43 0.72
C ASN A 238 -42.90 12.02 0.78
N GLU A 239 -41.76 11.79 0.16
CA GLU A 239 -41.05 10.51 0.23
C GLU A 239 -40.55 10.21 1.64
N TYR A 240 -40.01 11.22 2.33
CA TYR A 240 -39.62 11.12 3.73
C TYR A 240 -40.80 10.71 4.62
N GLN A 241 -41.93 11.41 4.54
CA GLN A 241 -43.07 11.14 5.41
C GLN A 241 -43.60 9.72 5.21
N LYS A 242 -43.75 9.30 3.95
CA LYS A 242 -44.18 7.94 3.61
C LYS A 242 -43.25 6.89 4.24
N LYS A 243 -41.94 7.08 4.15
CA LYS A 243 -40.95 6.14 4.70
C LYS A 243 -40.91 6.12 6.22
N VAL A 244 -41.03 7.28 6.85
CA VAL A 244 -41.10 7.39 8.32
C VAL A 244 -42.34 6.71 8.85
N ASP A 245 -43.50 6.91 8.22
CA ASP A 245 -44.76 6.27 8.60
C ASP A 245 -44.69 4.74 8.42
N GLU A 246 -44.10 4.26 7.31
CA GLU A 246 -43.87 2.84 7.04
C GLU A 246 -42.95 2.17 8.09
N LYS A 247 -41.99 2.90 8.65
CA LYS A 247 -40.96 2.38 9.57
C LYS A 247 -41.19 2.71 11.04
N GLY A 248 -42.18 3.55 11.34
CA GLY A 248 -42.46 4.03 12.69
C GLY A 248 -41.43 5.04 13.23
N GLY A 249 -40.71 5.76 12.36
CA GLY A 249 -39.69 6.73 12.75
C GLY A 249 -38.64 6.99 11.68
N GLU A 250 -37.73 7.94 11.95
CA GLU A 250 -36.57 8.20 11.08
C GLU A 250 -35.61 7.00 11.08
N THR A 251 -35.10 6.66 9.91
CA THR A 251 -34.11 5.59 9.70
C THR A 251 -33.14 5.99 8.59
N ALA A 252 -32.18 5.12 8.26
CA ALA A 252 -31.34 5.33 7.09
C ALA A 252 -32.14 5.44 5.77
N ASP A 253 -33.37 4.91 5.71
CA ASP A 253 -34.22 5.01 4.52
C ASP A 253 -34.86 6.41 4.37
N ALA A 254 -34.95 7.18 5.47
CA ALA A 254 -35.50 8.54 5.52
C ALA A 254 -35.13 9.23 6.84
N TRP A 255 -34.35 10.30 6.76
CA TRP A 255 -33.97 11.14 7.91
C TRP A 255 -33.91 12.62 7.51
N SER A 256 -34.06 13.51 8.47
CA SER A 256 -34.06 14.96 8.24
C SER A 256 -32.86 15.68 8.84
N LYS A 257 -32.44 16.77 8.19
CA LYS A 257 -31.38 17.66 8.67
C LYS A 257 -31.91 19.08 8.76
N SER A 258 -31.95 19.60 9.98
CA SER A 258 -32.31 21.00 10.24
C SER A 258 -31.04 21.86 10.27
N THR A 259 -31.00 22.89 9.43
CA THR A 259 -29.92 23.88 9.42
C THR A 259 -30.48 25.26 9.74
N GLY A 260 -29.97 25.89 10.80
CA GLY A 260 -30.29 27.28 11.13
C GLY A 260 -29.46 28.24 10.29
N SER A 261 -30.11 29.26 9.72
CA SER A 261 -29.45 30.38 9.05
C SER A 261 -29.92 31.70 9.65
N GLU A 262 -29.02 32.69 9.68
CA GLU A 262 -29.32 34.04 10.14
C GLU A 262 -29.20 35.00 8.95
N THR A 263 -30.31 35.65 8.60
CA THR A 263 -30.32 36.69 7.56
C THR A 263 -30.40 38.05 8.22
N VAL A 264 -29.44 38.94 7.95
CA VAL A 264 -29.46 40.32 8.47
C VAL A 264 -30.61 41.08 7.82
N LEU A 265 -31.48 41.67 8.64
CA LEU A 265 -32.63 42.46 8.20
C LEU A 265 -32.41 43.94 8.51
N PRO A 266 -33.11 44.86 7.82
CA PRO A 266 -33.21 46.24 8.27
C PRO A 266 -33.67 46.32 9.73
N TRP A 267 -33.14 47.30 10.46
CA TRP A 267 -33.38 47.44 11.89
C TRP A 267 -34.88 47.60 12.20
N GLY A 268 -35.38 46.85 13.19
CA GLY A 268 -36.78 46.93 13.62
C GLY A 268 -37.78 46.26 12.69
N THR A 269 -37.33 45.54 11.66
CA THR A 269 -38.22 44.72 10.80
C THR A 269 -38.98 43.70 11.66
N ALA A 270 -40.30 43.61 11.45
CA ALA A 270 -41.17 42.67 12.14
C ALA A 270 -40.67 41.22 11.99
N GLY A 271 -40.63 40.48 13.10
CA GLY A 271 -40.13 39.10 13.13
C GLY A 271 -38.60 38.95 13.17
N GLY A 272 -37.84 40.05 13.14
CA GLY A 272 -36.40 40.01 13.40
C GLY A 272 -36.07 40.04 14.90
N GLN A 273 -34.91 39.52 15.25
CA GLN A 273 -34.38 39.42 16.60
C GLN A 273 -33.08 40.20 16.71
N ARG A 274 -32.87 40.87 17.85
CA ARG A 274 -31.62 41.54 18.15
C ARG A 274 -30.57 40.52 18.61
N VAL A 275 -29.46 40.47 17.90
CA VAL A 275 -28.28 39.67 18.25
C VAL A 275 -27.08 40.59 18.46
N VAL A 276 -26.07 40.10 19.17
CA VAL A 276 -24.80 40.81 19.38
C VAL A 276 -23.65 39.99 18.80
N LYS A 277 -22.65 40.68 18.26
CA LYS A 277 -21.43 40.07 17.72
C LYS A 277 -20.22 40.79 18.31
N GLU A 278 -19.25 40.02 18.76
CA GLU A 278 -17.96 40.54 19.18
C GLU A 278 -17.20 41.09 17.97
N VAL A 279 -16.63 42.28 18.13
CA VAL A 279 -15.87 42.99 17.10
C VAL A 279 -14.60 43.58 17.70
N THR A 280 -13.67 43.95 16.83
CA THR A 280 -12.46 44.63 17.27
C THR A 280 -12.79 46.00 17.87
N LYS A 281 -11.87 46.53 18.68
CA LYS A 281 -12.01 47.87 19.24
C LYS A 281 -12.20 48.94 18.15
N ASP A 282 -11.46 48.85 17.06
CA ASP A 282 -11.54 49.82 15.96
C ASP A 282 -12.91 49.78 15.26
N GLU A 283 -13.43 48.58 15.01
CA GLU A 283 -14.77 48.40 14.45
C GLU A 283 -15.84 48.92 15.41
N TYR A 284 -15.70 48.64 16.70
CA TYR A 284 -16.59 49.17 17.72
C TYR A 284 -16.53 50.69 17.78
N ASP A 285 -15.35 51.32 17.75
CA ASP A 285 -15.21 52.76 17.85
C ASP A 285 -15.87 53.49 16.67
N LYS A 286 -15.75 52.91 15.46
CA LYS A 286 -16.41 53.38 14.22
C LYS A 286 -17.91 53.07 14.14
N ALA A 287 -18.43 52.20 15.00
CA ALA A 287 -19.83 51.82 14.99
C ALA A 287 -20.76 52.97 15.43
N PRO A 288 -21.99 53.05 14.88
CA PRO A 288 -23.00 54.01 15.31
C PRO A 288 -23.30 53.96 16.81
N ALA A 289 -23.80 55.08 17.36
CA ALA A 289 -24.12 55.21 18.78
C ALA A 289 -25.10 54.13 19.27
N ALA A 290 -25.04 53.82 20.57
CA ALA A 290 -25.78 52.69 21.15
C ALA A 290 -27.31 52.84 21.10
N ASP A 291 -27.82 54.05 20.95
CA ASP A 291 -29.23 54.39 20.77
C ASP A 291 -29.66 54.43 19.28
N ALA A 292 -28.70 54.41 18.35
CA ALA A 292 -28.98 54.42 16.93
C ALA A 292 -29.80 53.18 16.51
N LYS A 293 -30.85 53.42 15.72
CA LYS A 293 -31.77 52.40 15.19
C LYS A 293 -31.27 51.82 13.86
N VAL A 294 -30.02 51.37 13.85
CA VAL A 294 -29.34 50.80 12.68
C VAL A 294 -28.59 49.53 13.07
N ASN A 295 -28.34 48.66 12.10
CA ASN A 295 -27.49 47.48 12.33
C ASN A 295 -26.05 47.88 12.61
N TYR A 296 -25.38 47.03 13.37
CA TYR A 296 -24.00 47.19 13.81
C TYR A 296 -23.77 48.42 14.70
N ALA A 297 -24.83 48.96 15.33
CA ALA A 297 -24.68 49.96 16.38
C ALA A 297 -23.98 49.39 17.62
N LYS A 298 -23.37 50.24 18.43
CA LYS A 298 -22.67 49.86 19.66
C LYS A 298 -23.60 49.13 20.64
N ALA A 299 -23.10 48.08 21.30
CA ALA A 299 -23.78 47.36 22.38
C ALA A 299 -22.98 47.45 23.70
N PRO A 300 -22.83 48.66 24.29
CA PRO A 300 -21.93 48.89 25.43
C PRO A 300 -22.26 48.04 26.66
N GLY A 301 -23.55 47.76 26.91
CA GLY A 301 -23.98 46.91 28.02
C GLY A 301 -23.60 45.43 27.90
N LYS A 302 -22.94 45.01 26.81
CA LYS A 302 -22.35 43.68 26.64
C LYS A 302 -20.82 43.69 26.63
N THR A 303 -20.21 44.86 26.61
CA THR A 303 -18.75 44.98 26.70
C THR A 303 -18.27 44.52 28.07
N ALA A 304 -17.26 43.67 28.10
CA ALA A 304 -16.69 43.12 29.32
C ALA A 304 -15.17 43.11 29.23
N THR A 305 -14.50 43.35 30.35
CA THR A 305 -13.05 43.23 30.48
C THR A 305 -12.75 42.09 31.43
N GLU A 306 -11.89 41.17 31.00
CA GLU A 306 -11.37 40.09 31.82
C GLU A 306 -9.87 40.31 32.11
N ILE A 307 -9.43 39.82 33.28
CA ILE A 307 -8.02 39.73 33.65
C ILE A 307 -7.59 38.29 33.39
N VAL A 308 -6.51 38.11 32.63
CA VAL A 308 -5.99 36.80 32.22
C VAL A 308 -4.53 36.65 32.66
N ASP A 309 -4.01 35.42 32.63
CA ASP A 309 -2.58 35.18 32.78
C ASP A 309 -1.79 35.55 31.51
N GLU A 310 -0.47 35.68 31.64
CA GLU A 310 0.43 36.08 30.54
C GLU A 310 0.42 35.09 29.36
N VAL A 311 0.26 33.79 29.62
CA VAL A 311 0.27 32.77 28.56
C VAL A 311 -1.01 32.86 27.73
N THR A 312 -2.16 33.02 28.38
CA THR A 312 -3.46 33.22 27.76
C THR A 312 -3.48 34.53 26.97
N TYR A 313 -2.97 35.62 27.58
CA TYR A 313 -2.83 36.91 26.90
C TYR A 313 -2.01 36.78 25.61
N ASN A 314 -0.84 36.14 25.66
CA ASN A 314 0.05 36.03 24.50
C ASN A 314 -0.48 35.12 23.38
N LYS A 315 -1.30 34.11 23.71
CA LYS A 315 -1.91 33.20 22.72
C LYS A 315 -3.26 33.67 22.16
N TYR A 316 -3.88 34.69 22.75
CA TYR A 316 -5.18 35.16 22.33
C TYR A 316 -5.14 35.75 20.91
N THR A 317 -6.00 35.23 20.04
CA THR A 317 -6.12 35.61 18.60
C THR A 317 -7.51 36.13 18.24
N GLY A 318 -8.39 36.31 19.25
CA GLY A 318 -9.74 36.83 19.04
C GLY A 318 -9.77 38.35 18.84
N PRO A 319 -10.96 38.93 18.60
CA PRO A 319 -11.13 40.36 18.33
C PRO A 319 -11.00 41.24 19.59
N GLY A 320 -10.97 40.66 20.79
CA GLY A 320 -10.79 41.37 22.04
C GLY A 320 -9.54 42.26 22.08
N TYR A 321 -9.67 43.42 22.73
CA TYR A 321 -8.62 44.41 22.84
C TYR A 321 -7.71 44.11 24.03
N LYS A 322 -6.48 43.73 23.71
CA LYS A 322 -5.42 43.42 24.67
C LYS A 322 -4.78 44.69 25.22
N LYS A 323 -4.73 44.84 26.55
CA LYS A 323 -4.01 45.92 27.23
C LYS A 323 -3.46 45.46 28.59
N ILE A 324 -2.31 45.98 29.00
CA ILE A 324 -1.81 45.83 30.37
C ILE A 324 -2.20 47.07 31.16
N VAL A 325 -2.89 46.88 32.29
CA VAL A 325 -3.35 47.96 33.18
C VAL A 325 -2.93 47.59 34.61
N ASP A 326 -2.20 48.46 35.29
CA ASP A 326 -1.74 48.26 36.68
C ASP A 326 -1.07 46.89 36.91
N SER A 327 -0.20 46.47 35.98
CA SER A 327 0.49 45.18 35.96
C SER A 327 -0.39 43.93 35.77
N ALA A 328 -1.68 44.10 35.47
CA ALA A 328 -2.58 43.01 35.08
C ALA A 328 -2.75 42.92 33.56
N TYR A 329 -2.71 41.70 33.01
CA TYR A 329 -3.00 41.44 31.59
C TYR A 329 -4.52 41.41 31.36
N THR A 330 -5.04 42.32 30.55
CA THR A 330 -6.50 42.46 30.33
C THR A 330 -6.90 42.27 28.88
N ILE A 331 -8.08 41.69 28.66
CA ILE A 331 -8.71 41.58 27.34
C ILE A 331 -10.11 42.20 27.45
N THR A 332 -10.37 43.25 26.67
CA THR A 332 -11.70 43.88 26.59
C THR A 332 -12.44 43.44 25.34
N HIS A 333 -13.61 42.81 25.53
CA HIS A 333 -14.46 42.31 24.47
C HIS A 333 -15.52 43.35 24.11
N TYR A 334 -15.49 43.87 22.87
CA TYR A 334 -16.44 44.87 22.38
C TYR A 334 -17.52 44.22 21.52
N TYR A 335 -18.76 44.67 21.64
CA TYR A 335 -19.89 44.08 20.92
C TYR A 335 -20.70 45.12 20.16
N VAL A 336 -21.13 44.77 18.95
CA VAL A 336 -22.14 45.51 18.19
C VAL A 336 -23.44 44.71 18.12
N LYS A 337 -24.57 45.41 17.98
CA LYS A 337 -25.91 44.81 17.86
C LYS A 337 -26.44 44.93 16.44
N TYR A 338 -27.15 43.91 15.98
CA TYR A 338 -27.79 43.89 14.66
C TYR A 338 -29.06 43.05 14.70
N TRP A 339 -29.92 43.26 13.71
CA TRP A 339 -31.24 42.63 13.59
C TRP A 339 -31.16 41.47 12.60
N VAL A 340 -31.53 40.26 13.01
CA VAL A 340 -31.52 39.08 12.14
C VAL A 340 -32.86 38.37 12.15
N LYS A 341 -33.23 37.76 11.02
CA LYS A 341 -34.23 36.70 10.99
C LYS A 341 -33.52 35.37 11.07
N LYS A 342 -33.82 34.59 12.10
CA LYS A 342 -33.40 33.20 12.18
C LYS A 342 -34.38 32.36 11.39
N THR A 343 -33.89 31.60 10.43
CA THR A 343 -34.69 30.67 9.63
C THR A 343 -34.14 29.27 9.78
N THR A 344 -35.01 28.29 9.96
CA THR A 344 -34.63 26.88 9.95
C THR A 344 -35.03 26.29 8.60
N THR A 345 -34.05 25.77 7.87
CA THR A 345 -34.32 24.98 6.66
C THR A 345 -34.17 23.51 7.00
N VAL A 346 -35.22 22.73 6.76
CA VAL A 346 -35.20 21.26 6.92
C VAL A 346 -35.02 20.64 5.53
N LYS A 347 -34.03 19.78 5.39
CA LYS A 347 -33.85 18.93 4.22
C LYS A 347 -34.02 17.46 4.61
N TYR A 348 -34.44 16.64 3.65
CA TYR A 348 -34.71 15.22 3.88
C TYR A 348 -33.78 14.38 3.02
N TYR A 349 -33.32 13.26 3.57
CA TYR A 349 -32.34 12.41 2.93
C TYR A 349 -32.71 10.94 3.10
N LYS A 350 -32.24 10.12 2.16
CA LYS A 350 -32.07 8.68 2.35
C LYS A 350 -30.59 8.35 2.22
N THR A 351 -30.10 7.43 3.02
CA THR A 351 -28.73 6.92 2.94
C THR A 351 -28.72 5.66 2.08
N VAL A 352 -28.00 5.72 0.96
CA VAL A 352 -27.82 4.59 0.04
C VAL A 352 -26.52 3.85 0.37
N PHE A 353 -26.63 2.55 0.63
CA PHE A 353 -25.51 1.71 1.03
C PHE A 353 -24.96 0.91 -0.15
N HIS A 354 -23.70 1.12 -0.47
CA HIS A 354 -23.02 0.49 -1.60
C HIS A 354 -21.96 -0.50 -1.11
N ILE A 355 -21.90 -1.67 -1.75
CA ILE A 355 -20.82 -2.65 -1.57
C ILE A 355 -20.11 -2.92 -2.89
N LYS A 356 -18.81 -3.19 -2.84
CA LYS A 356 -18.05 -3.66 -4.01
C LYS A 356 -18.24 -5.17 -4.19
N THR A 357 -18.53 -5.66 -5.39
CA THR A 357 -18.67 -7.10 -5.64
C THR A 357 -17.44 -7.71 -6.32
N PHE A 358 -17.19 -8.99 -6.04
CA PHE A 358 -16.02 -9.72 -6.53
C PHE A 358 -16.39 -11.10 -7.05
N VAL A 359 -15.65 -11.58 -8.05
CA VAL A 359 -15.65 -13.00 -8.44
C VAL A 359 -14.25 -13.59 -8.28
N ASP A 360 -14.21 -14.90 -8.01
CA ASP A 360 -12.99 -15.67 -7.90
C ASP A 360 -12.31 -15.72 -9.28
N ALA A 361 -11.07 -15.24 -9.34
CA ALA A 361 -10.25 -15.33 -10.53
C ALA A 361 -9.50 -16.67 -10.60
N GLY A 362 -9.43 -17.44 -9.51
CA GLY A 362 -8.68 -18.69 -9.41
C GLY A 362 -7.24 -18.51 -8.92
N ARG A 363 -6.47 -19.60 -8.90
CA ARG A 363 -5.08 -19.59 -8.41
C ARG A 363 -4.15 -18.89 -9.40
N LEU A 364 -3.13 -18.22 -8.88
CA LEU A 364 -2.19 -17.42 -9.68
C LEU A 364 -1.53 -18.25 -10.78
N GLY A 365 -0.87 -19.34 -10.42
CA GLY A 365 -0.14 -20.18 -11.38
C GLY A 365 -1.05 -20.97 -12.32
N ASP A 366 -2.35 -21.10 -12.06
CA ASP A 366 -3.28 -21.65 -13.05
C ASP A 366 -3.55 -20.63 -14.17
N ASN A 367 -3.67 -19.36 -13.81
CA ASN A 367 -4.02 -18.29 -14.73
C ASN A 367 -2.85 -17.83 -15.61
N VAL A 368 -1.66 -17.70 -15.02
CA VAL A 368 -0.51 -17.08 -15.69
C VAL A 368 0.73 -17.97 -15.77
N GLY A 369 0.68 -19.18 -15.19
CA GLY A 369 1.86 -20.03 -15.03
C GLY A 369 2.82 -19.49 -13.97
N GLY A 370 3.98 -20.12 -13.84
CA GLY A 370 5.04 -19.71 -12.92
C GLY A 370 6.41 -19.84 -13.58
N GLN A 371 7.28 -18.85 -13.36
CA GLN A 371 8.69 -18.98 -13.74
C GLN A 371 9.31 -20.17 -13.02
N GLY A 372 10.28 -20.82 -13.65
CA GLY A 372 11.13 -21.77 -12.97
C GLY A 372 11.99 -21.05 -11.94
N PHE A 373 12.70 -21.81 -11.11
CA PHE A 373 13.60 -21.25 -10.11
C PHE A 373 14.99 -21.87 -10.26
N THR A 374 16.05 -21.11 -10.04
CA THR A 374 17.42 -21.63 -10.09
C THR A 374 18.30 -20.94 -9.05
N TRP A 375 19.36 -21.61 -8.63
CA TRP A 375 20.30 -21.13 -7.64
C TRP A 375 21.71 -21.64 -7.95
N ASN A 376 22.72 -21.02 -7.35
CA ASN A 376 24.14 -21.36 -7.52
C ASN A 376 24.59 -21.40 -8.99
N ARG A 377 24.00 -20.54 -9.83
CA ARG A 377 24.36 -20.44 -11.25
C ARG A 377 25.64 -19.62 -11.44
N SER A 378 26.23 -19.72 -12.62
CA SER A 378 27.37 -18.88 -13.00
C SER A 378 27.05 -17.40 -12.79
N THR A 379 27.98 -16.67 -12.17
CA THR A 379 27.90 -15.20 -12.05
C THR A 379 28.02 -14.48 -13.40
N LYS A 380 28.40 -15.21 -14.46
CA LYS A 380 28.39 -14.76 -15.86
C LYS A 380 27.32 -15.55 -16.63
N ALA A 381 26.07 -15.09 -16.56
CA ALA A 381 24.95 -15.69 -17.26
C ALA A 381 24.25 -14.64 -18.12
N LYS A 382 23.85 -15.02 -19.34
CA LYS A 382 22.97 -14.19 -20.17
C LYS A 382 21.54 -14.35 -19.67
N GLN A 383 20.90 -13.24 -19.32
CA GLN A 383 19.55 -13.24 -18.77
C GLN A 383 18.74 -12.05 -19.25
N PHE A 384 17.43 -12.27 -19.36
CA PHE A 384 16.47 -11.20 -19.53
C PHE A 384 16.08 -10.66 -18.16
N SER A 385 15.96 -9.35 -18.03
CA SER A 385 15.27 -8.71 -16.90
C SER A 385 13.98 -8.08 -17.39
N PHE A 386 12.89 -8.24 -16.64
CA PHE A 386 11.59 -7.64 -16.96
C PHE A 386 11.12 -6.77 -15.80
N GLY A 387 10.49 -5.64 -16.09
CA GLY A 387 9.97 -4.77 -15.05
C GLY A 387 9.16 -3.61 -15.62
N TYR A 388 8.71 -2.74 -14.72
CA TYR A 388 8.02 -1.52 -15.07
C TYR A 388 8.89 -0.35 -14.59
N PRO A 389 9.89 0.14 -15.34
CA PRO A 389 10.56 1.40 -14.98
C PRO A 389 9.61 2.60 -15.15
N THR A 390 9.72 3.64 -14.31
CA THR A 390 8.80 4.80 -14.36
C THR A 390 9.40 6.16 -14.02
N SER A 391 10.46 6.20 -13.22
CA SER A 391 11.05 7.47 -12.82
C SER A 391 11.82 8.09 -13.98
N ALA A 392 12.03 9.40 -13.91
CA ALA A 392 12.99 10.06 -14.79
C ALA A 392 14.41 9.58 -14.45
N HIS A 393 15.32 9.69 -15.42
CA HIS A 393 16.74 9.73 -15.13
C HIS A 393 17.07 10.98 -14.28
N LEU A 394 18.26 11.02 -13.70
CA LEU A 394 18.70 12.11 -12.82
C LEU A 394 18.90 13.41 -13.61
N ASP A 395 19.12 13.33 -14.92
CA ASP A 395 19.12 14.45 -15.87
C ASP A 395 17.70 14.97 -16.22
N GLY A 396 16.64 14.41 -15.62
CA GLY A 396 15.25 14.76 -15.87
C GLY A 396 14.61 14.07 -17.07
N ASN A 397 15.37 13.31 -17.88
CA ASN A 397 14.82 12.59 -19.02
C ASN A 397 13.89 11.45 -18.56
N LYS A 398 12.61 11.54 -18.94
CA LYS A 398 11.60 10.52 -18.59
C LYS A 398 11.33 9.55 -19.74
N ALA A 399 12.22 8.56 -19.90
CA ALA A 399 12.09 7.55 -20.95
C ALA A 399 10.96 6.53 -20.71
N TYR A 400 10.50 6.37 -19.46
CA TYR A 400 9.49 5.38 -19.10
C TYR A 400 8.31 5.96 -18.35
N THR A 401 7.12 5.40 -18.60
CA THR A 401 5.88 5.82 -17.96
C THR A 401 5.44 4.90 -16.82
N GLY A 402 6.07 3.73 -16.67
CA GLY A 402 5.61 2.68 -15.77
C GLY A 402 4.32 1.99 -16.21
N GLU A 403 3.68 2.35 -17.33
CA GLU A 403 2.38 1.79 -17.72
C GLU A 403 2.49 0.44 -18.43
N THR A 404 3.60 0.23 -19.14
CA THR A 404 3.89 -0.99 -19.91
C THR A 404 5.13 -1.66 -19.37
N MET A 405 5.14 -2.99 -19.43
CA MET A 405 6.31 -3.77 -19.06
C MET A 405 7.42 -3.55 -20.09
N LYS A 406 8.65 -3.44 -19.60
CA LYS A 406 9.87 -3.33 -20.39
C LYS A 406 10.78 -4.51 -20.08
N TRP A 407 11.79 -4.69 -20.92
CA TRP A 407 12.80 -5.71 -20.74
C TRP A 407 14.20 -5.19 -21.06
N CYS A 408 15.19 -5.77 -20.42
CA CYS A 408 16.61 -5.64 -20.72
C CYS A 408 17.20 -7.03 -20.95
N TYR A 409 18.28 -7.11 -21.70
CA TYR A 409 19.01 -8.36 -21.92
C TYR A 409 20.50 -8.07 -21.80
N GLY A 410 21.20 -8.89 -21.03
CA GLY A 410 22.63 -8.73 -20.84
C GLY A 410 23.24 -9.94 -20.19
N GLN A 411 24.57 -9.99 -20.24
CA GLN A 411 25.35 -10.92 -19.45
C GLN A 411 25.67 -10.29 -18.10
N THR A 412 25.43 -11.02 -17.02
CA THR A 412 25.78 -10.55 -15.69
C THR A 412 27.29 -10.43 -15.50
N ALA A 413 27.68 -9.43 -14.72
CA ALA A 413 28.99 -9.27 -14.13
C ALA A 413 28.84 -8.84 -12.66
N ALA A 414 29.93 -8.80 -11.91
CA ALA A 414 29.92 -8.22 -10.56
C ALA A 414 29.45 -6.76 -10.63
N ALA A 415 28.49 -6.40 -9.78
CA ALA A 415 28.05 -5.02 -9.65
C ALA A 415 29.12 -4.16 -8.96
N PRO A 416 29.14 -2.84 -9.18
CA PRO A 416 29.86 -1.93 -8.30
C PRO A 416 29.32 -2.03 -6.86
N ALA A 417 30.17 -1.82 -5.87
CA ALA A 417 29.73 -1.81 -4.48
C ALA A 417 28.91 -0.55 -4.21
N VAL A 418 27.80 -0.70 -3.46
CA VAL A 418 26.98 0.41 -3.01
C VAL A 418 26.89 0.39 -1.48
N PRO A 419 27.87 1.01 -0.77
CA PRO A 419 27.97 0.93 0.68
C PRO A 419 26.73 1.41 1.43
N LYS A 420 26.00 2.39 0.87
CA LYS A 420 24.72 2.87 1.42
C LYS A 420 23.74 1.72 1.68
N TYR A 421 23.76 0.71 0.80
CA TYR A 421 22.86 -0.45 0.84
C TYR A 421 23.54 -1.73 1.30
N LYS A 422 24.83 -1.67 1.69
CA LYS A 422 25.66 -2.86 1.96
C LYS A 422 25.61 -3.87 0.80
N ALA A 423 25.38 -3.40 -0.43
CA ALA A 423 25.33 -4.24 -1.62
C ALA A 423 26.75 -4.40 -2.17
N GLU A 424 27.41 -5.50 -1.85
CA GLU A 424 28.80 -5.76 -2.23
C GLU A 424 28.94 -7.01 -3.10
N GLU A 425 28.01 -7.94 -3.02
CA GLU A 425 28.04 -9.22 -3.74
C GLU A 425 27.04 -9.29 -4.90
N GLN A 426 26.21 -8.27 -5.10
CA GLN A 426 25.26 -8.24 -6.21
C GLN A 426 25.92 -8.37 -7.60
N LEU A 427 25.12 -8.85 -8.55
CA LEU A 427 25.46 -8.89 -9.97
C LEU A 427 24.72 -7.76 -10.71
N ALA A 428 25.23 -7.33 -11.86
CA ALA A 428 24.60 -6.30 -12.68
C ALA A 428 24.59 -6.65 -14.18
N ILE A 429 23.62 -6.07 -14.89
CA ILE A 429 23.63 -5.97 -16.36
C ILE A 429 23.53 -4.50 -16.77
N LYS A 430 24.09 -4.17 -17.93
CA LYS A 430 23.83 -2.88 -18.59
C LYS A 430 22.35 -2.80 -18.97
N CYS A 431 21.66 -1.80 -18.47
CA CYS A 431 20.24 -1.60 -18.65
C CYS A 431 19.85 -0.20 -18.19
N ALA A 432 19.17 0.54 -19.06
CA ALA A 432 18.73 1.89 -18.74
C ALA A 432 17.41 1.93 -17.95
N PHE A 433 17.06 0.89 -17.19
CA PHE A 433 15.85 0.92 -16.36
C PHE A 433 16.02 1.97 -15.25
N THR A 434 14.94 2.73 -15.03
CA THR A 434 14.82 3.66 -13.91
C THR A 434 14.04 3.02 -12.75
N PRO A 435 14.01 3.66 -11.55
CA PRO A 435 13.19 3.18 -10.44
C PRO A 435 11.75 2.83 -10.82
N GLY A 436 11.20 1.83 -10.12
CA GLY A 436 9.95 1.12 -10.44
C GLY A 436 10.16 -0.30 -11.00
N ALA A 437 11.30 -0.54 -11.68
CA ALA A 437 11.63 -1.88 -12.18
C ALA A 437 12.03 -2.88 -11.06
N THR A 438 12.29 -2.40 -9.85
CA THR A 438 12.67 -3.19 -8.67
C THR A 438 11.70 -4.33 -8.41
N GLY A 439 12.20 -5.47 -7.95
CA GLY A 439 11.47 -6.73 -7.80
C GLY A 439 11.15 -7.46 -9.11
N GLY A 440 11.39 -6.85 -10.27
CA GLY A 440 11.25 -7.48 -11.57
C GLY A 440 12.20 -8.69 -11.72
N PRO A 441 11.81 -9.77 -12.42
CA PRO A 441 12.63 -10.98 -12.44
C PRO A 441 13.82 -10.87 -13.38
N PHE A 442 14.95 -11.45 -12.97
CA PHE A 442 16.01 -11.87 -13.87
C PHE A 442 15.82 -13.34 -14.26
N LEU A 443 15.72 -13.61 -15.55
CA LEU A 443 15.40 -14.92 -16.11
C LEU A 443 16.53 -15.41 -17.02
N ILE A 444 17.18 -16.51 -16.62
CA ILE A 444 18.03 -17.28 -17.53
C ILE A 444 17.17 -18.22 -18.39
N GLU A 445 17.70 -18.59 -19.56
CA GLU A 445 17.07 -19.57 -20.46
C GLU A 445 15.60 -19.24 -20.80
N TYR A 446 15.28 -17.94 -20.84
CA TYR A 446 13.94 -17.45 -21.16
C TYR A 446 13.56 -17.81 -22.59
N LYS A 447 12.40 -18.44 -22.76
CA LYS A 447 11.84 -18.81 -24.05
C LYS A 447 10.62 -17.95 -24.33
N SER A 448 10.73 -16.97 -25.23
CA SER A 448 9.64 -16.05 -25.58
C SER A 448 8.37 -16.77 -26.07
N SER A 449 8.51 -17.92 -26.74
CA SER A 449 7.37 -18.75 -27.18
C SER A 449 6.56 -19.33 -26.03
N LYS A 450 7.23 -19.71 -24.94
CA LYS A 450 6.59 -20.23 -23.72
C LYS A 450 6.34 -19.15 -22.69
N ARG A 451 6.94 -17.97 -22.86
CA ARG A 451 6.90 -16.83 -21.95
C ARG A 451 7.44 -17.17 -20.55
N THR A 452 8.30 -18.17 -20.46
CA THR A 452 8.88 -18.68 -19.21
C THR A 452 10.39 -18.84 -19.33
N GLY A 453 11.09 -18.67 -18.22
CA GLY A 453 12.49 -19.00 -18.01
C GLY A 453 12.71 -19.47 -16.56
N TYR A 454 13.94 -19.35 -16.07
CA TYR A 454 14.28 -19.68 -14.69
C TYR A 454 14.71 -18.42 -13.95
N LEU A 455 14.00 -18.11 -12.86
CA LEU A 455 14.30 -17.01 -11.97
C LEU A 455 15.67 -17.23 -11.32
N ASN A 456 16.60 -16.31 -11.61
CA ASN A 456 17.99 -16.31 -11.16
C ASN A 456 18.35 -15.01 -10.43
N GLY A 457 17.34 -14.26 -9.98
CA GLY A 457 17.51 -12.94 -9.40
C GLY A 457 16.27 -12.07 -9.51
N VAL A 458 16.27 -10.95 -8.81
CA VAL A 458 15.27 -9.88 -8.91
C VAL A 458 15.98 -8.54 -8.98
N VAL A 459 15.40 -7.56 -9.66
CA VAL A 459 15.95 -6.19 -9.70
C VAL A 459 15.99 -5.63 -8.28
N SER A 460 17.17 -5.30 -7.78
CA SER A 460 17.34 -4.68 -6.46
C SER A 460 17.59 -3.17 -6.59
N LEU A 461 18.66 -2.76 -7.27
CA LEU A 461 19.03 -1.34 -7.42
C LEU A 461 19.08 -0.92 -8.90
N THR A 462 18.86 0.38 -9.15
CA THR A 462 19.15 1.03 -10.44
C THR A 462 20.33 1.99 -10.27
N LEU A 463 21.40 1.82 -11.05
CA LEU A 463 22.65 2.55 -10.87
C LEU A 463 22.98 3.44 -12.07
N ASP A 464 23.51 4.62 -11.79
CA ASP A 464 24.27 5.46 -12.72
C ASP A 464 25.75 5.29 -12.35
N THR A 465 26.46 4.45 -13.12
CA THR A 465 27.80 3.99 -12.75
C THR A 465 28.94 4.90 -13.23
N ASP A 466 28.67 5.78 -14.19
CA ASP A 466 29.64 6.73 -14.73
C ASP A 466 29.42 8.17 -14.26
N GLY A 467 28.30 8.43 -13.56
CA GLY A 467 27.96 9.73 -12.97
C GLY A 467 27.48 10.73 -14.00
N ASN A 468 26.97 10.29 -15.16
CA ASN A 468 26.47 11.16 -16.22
C ASN A 468 25.00 11.60 -16.02
N GLY A 469 24.37 11.20 -14.92
CA GLY A 469 22.98 11.50 -14.61
C GLY A 469 21.98 10.52 -15.24
N ARG A 470 22.43 9.44 -15.88
CA ARG A 470 21.58 8.42 -16.48
C ARG A 470 21.87 7.05 -15.90
N TYR A 471 20.83 6.45 -15.30
CA TYR A 471 20.87 5.04 -14.97
C TYR A 471 21.27 4.18 -16.19
N ASP A 472 22.29 3.37 -15.99
CA ASP A 472 22.92 2.55 -17.03
C ASP A 472 23.06 1.08 -16.61
N HIS A 473 22.78 0.76 -15.34
CA HIS A 473 22.78 -0.60 -14.82
C HIS A 473 21.59 -0.88 -13.90
N ILE A 474 21.20 -2.15 -13.88
CA ILE A 474 20.38 -2.71 -12.81
C ILE A 474 21.12 -3.85 -12.14
N THR A 475 20.91 -3.99 -10.84
CA THR A 475 21.55 -5.03 -10.04
C THR A 475 20.56 -6.12 -9.64
N THR A 476 21.11 -7.25 -9.21
CA THR A 476 20.37 -8.36 -8.61
C THR A 476 21.19 -9.01 -7.50
N PRO A 477 20.55 -9.40 -6.38
CA PRO A 477 21.09 -10.38 -5.44
C PRO A 477 21.52 -11.66 -6.17
N TYR A 478 22.57 -12.30 -5.65
CA TYR A 478 22.98 -13.62 -6.12
C TYR A 478 22.16 -14.70 -5.42
N PHE A 479 21.48 -15.55 -6.20
CA PHE A 479 20.66 -16.62 -5.63
C PHE A 479 21.49 -17.85 -5.31
N ASN A 480 21.71 -18.08 -4.01
CA ASN A 480 22.54 -19.16 -3.46
C ASN A 480 21.69 -20.27 -2.80
N SER A 481 22.32 -21.16 -2.01
CA SER A 481 21.59 -22.22 -1.31
C SER A 481 20.62 -21.69 -0.26
N ASP A 482 20.93 -20.57 0.40
CA ASP A 482 20.01 -19.93 1.34
C ASP A 482 18.76 -19.41 0.64
N THR A 483 18.92 -18.76 -0.52
CA THR A 483 17.77 -18.36 -1.35
C THR A 483 16.92 -19.58 -1.74
N TYR A 484 17.55 -20.69 -2.13
CA TYR A 484 16.82 -21.92 -2.44
C TYR A 484 16.09 -22.48 -1.21
N GLY A 485 16.68 -22.42 -0.02
CA GLY A 485 16.03 -22.78 1.24
C GLY A 485 14.75 -21.97 1.48
N ILE A 486 14.81 -20.65 1.30
CA ILE A 486 13.67 -19.74 1.46
C ILE A 486 12.61 -20.01 0.38
N TYR A 487 13.02 -20.17 -0.88
CA TYR A 487 12.12 -20.56 -1.97
C TYR A 487 11.41 -21.87 -1.65
N LYS A 488 12.16 -22.91 -1.26
CA LYS A 488 11.62 -24.25 -0.98
C LYS A 488 10.62 -24.22 0.18
N TYR A 489 10.92 -23.46 1.23
CA TYR A 489 9.96 -23.22 2.31
C TYR A 489 8.69 -22.55 1.78
N SER A 490 8.83 -21.41 1.09
CA SER A 490 7.72 -20.60 0.60
C SER A 490 6.85 -21.34 -0.43
N ALA A 491 7.46 -22.13 -1.32
CA ALA A 491 6.78 -22.88 -2.37
C ALA A 491 5.86 -23.98 -1.82
N ASN A 492 6.00 -24.35 -0.54
CA ASN A 492 5.21 -25.35 0.17
C ASN A 492 4.20 -24.73 1.16
N LEU A 493 3.99 -23.41 1.14
CA LEU A 493 3.00 -22.76 2.00
C LEU A 493 1.65 -22.57 1.29
N TRP A 494 0.61 -23.16 1.89
CA TRP A 494 -0.77 -22.92 1.50
C TRP A 494 -1.33 -21.68 2.20
N THR A 495 -2.14 -20.91 1.49
CA THR A 495 -2.73 -19.65 1.96
C THR A 495 -4.24 -19.72 2.18
N GLY A 496 -4.90 -20.83 1.84
CA GLY A 496 -6.36 -20.91 1.87
C GLY A 496 -7.00 -20.34 0.60
N LYS A 497 -8.34 -20.26 0.62
CA LYS A 497 -9.16 -19.67 -0.45
C LYS A 497 -10.03 -18.56 0.12
N LEU A 498 -10.06 -17.40 -0.54
CA LEU A 498 -11.04 -16.34 -0.30
C LEU A 498 -12.40 -16.81 -0.80
N THR A 499 -13.38 -16.91 0.09
CA THR A 499 -14.77 -17.18 -0.26
C THR A 499 -15.37 -15.95 -0.94
N THR A 500 -16.20 -16.09 -1.97
CA THR A 500 -16.79 -14.94 -2.71
C THR A 500 -18.19 -14.56 -2.25
N SER A 501 -18.70 -15.20 -1.19
CA SER A 501 -19.96 -14.86 -0.54
C SER A 501 -19.88 -13.56 0.22
#